data_AF-Q4JDL3-F1
#
_entry.id   AF-Q4JDL3-F1
#
_cell.length_a   1.000
_cell.length_b   1.000
_cell.length_c   1.000
_cell.angle_alpha   90.00
_cell.angle_beta   90.00
_cell.angle_gamma   90.00
#
_symmetry.space_group_name_H-M   'P 1'
#
loop_
_entity.id
_entity.type
_entity.pdbx_description
1 polymer ?
#
loop_
_entity_poly.entity_id
_entity_poly.type
_entity_poly.pdbx_seq_one_letter_code
_entity_poly.pdbx_strand_id
1 'polypeptide(L)'
;MSSPRDFRAEPVNDYEGNDSEAEDLNFRETLPSSSQENTPRSKVFENKVNSEKVKLSLRNFPHNDYEDVFEEPSESGSDPSMWTARGPFRRDRWSSEDEEAAGPSQALSPLLSDTRKIVSEGELDQLAQIRPLIFNFHEQTAIKDCLKILEEKTAAYDIMQEFMALELKNLPGEFNSGNQPSNREKNRYRDILPYDSTRVPLGKSKDYINASYIRIVNCGEEYFYIATQGPLLSTIDDFWQMVLENNSNVIAMITREIEGGIIKCYHYWPISLKKPLELKHFRVFLENYQILQYFIIRMFQVVEKSTGTSHSVKQLQFTKWPDHGTPASADSFIKYIRYARKSHLTGPMVVHCSAGIGRTGVFLCVDVVFCAIVKNCSFNIMDIVAQMREQRSGMVQTKEQYHFCYDIVLEVLRKLLTLD
;
A
#
# COMPACT_ATOMS: atom_id res chain seq x y z
N MET A 1 -25.48 37.36 44.59
CA MET A 1 -25.97 36.79 45.87
C MET A 1 -26.51 35.40 45.58
N SER A 2 -26.29 34.44 46.49
CA SER A 2 -26.96 33.14 46.61
C SER A 2 -26.87 32.12 45.45
N SER A 3 -26.27 30.96 45.76
CA SER A 3 -26.08 29.78 44.89
C SER A 3 -27.29 28.81 44.91
N PRO A 4 -27.34 27.82 43.99
CA PRO A 4 -28.20 26.63 44.15
C PRO A 4 -27.77 25.75 45.35
N ARG A 5 -28.56 24.70 45.64
CA ARG A 5 -28.31 23.72 46.71
C ARG A 5 -28.05 22.32 46.14
N ASP A 6 -26.93 21.72 46.55
CA ASP A 6 -26.76 20.26 46.60
C ASP A 6 -27.42 19.69 47.87
N PHE A 7 -27.69 18.39 47.88
CA PHE A 7 -27.82 17.60 49.11
C PHE A 7 -27.17 16.23 48.96
N ARG A 8 -26.62 15.70 50.06
CA ARG A 8 -25.75 14.49 50.10
C ARG A 8 -26.54 13.19 50.29
N ALA A 9 -25.88 12.08 49.97
CA ALA A 9 -26.36 10.70 50.18
C ALA A 9 -25.93 10.13 51.54
N GLU A 10 -26.58 9.01 51.94
CA GLU A 10 -26.05 8.01 52.88
C GLU A 10 -26.33 6.56 52.35
N PRO A 11 -25.60 5.51 52.81
CA PRO A 11 -25.62 4.15 52.22
C PRO A 11 -26.06 3.04 53.23
N VAL A 12 -25.71 1.76 52.97
CA VAL A 12 -25.31 0.65 53.91
C VAL A 12 -25.93 -0.76 53.63
N ASN A 13 -25.12 -1.82 53.87
CA ASN A 13 -25.40 -3.28 54.01
C ASN A 13 -25.61 -4.20 52.77
N ASP A 14 -24.50 -4.68 52.20
CA ASP A 14 -23.89 -6.03 52.37
C ASP A 14 -24.74 -7.32 52.50
N TYR A 15 -24.30 -8.38 51.80
CA TYR A 15 -24.31 -9.81 52.22
C TYR A 15 -23.18 -10.59 51.50
N GLU A 16 -22.64 -11.65 52.11
CA GLU A 16 -21.34 -12.32 51.79
C GLU A 16 -21.46 -13.65 51.00
N GLY A 17 -20.32 -14.24 50.54
CA GLY A 17 -20.28 -15.65 50.08
C GLY A 17 -19.01 -16.21 49.35
N ASN A 18 -17.98 -16.60 50.12
CA ASN A 18 -16.94 -17.63 49.89
C ASN A 18 -16.01 -17.65 48.63
N ASP A 19 -14.77 -17.20 48.81
CA ASP A 19 -13.49 -17.98 48.95
C ASP A 19 -13.08 -19.13 48.01
N SER A 20 -11.81 -19.07 47.52
CA SER A 20 -10.73 -20.07 47.77
C SER A 20 -9.34 -19.54 47.34
N GLU A 21 -8.25 -20.05 47.94
CA GLU A 21 -6.92 -19.38 48.01
C GLU A 21 -5.71 -20.16 47.39
N ALA A 22 -4.62 -19.43 47.09
CA ALA A 22 -3.16 -19.76 47.17
C ALA A 22 -2.35 -18.67 46.38
N GLU A 23 -1.36 -17.92 46.88
CA GLU A 23 -0.07 -18.24 47.56
C GLU A 23 0.93 -19.03 46.66
N ASP A 24 2.23 -18.74 46.55
CA ASP A 24 3.21 -17.85 47.25
C ASP A 24 4.39 -17.53 46.24
N LEU A 25 5.47 -16.72 46.39
CA LEU A 25 6.12 -15.90 47.45
C LEU A 25 6.90 -14.72 46.76
N ASN A 26 8.03 -14.29 47.32
CA ASN A 26 9.02 -13.31 46.85
C ASN A 26 10.43 -13.95 46.79
N PHE A 27 11.40 -13.29 46.15
CA PHE A 27 12.67 -12.93 46.85
C PHE A 27 13.38 -11.74 46.14
N ARG A 28 14.37 -11.14 46.82
CA ARG A 28 14.86 -9.77 46.60
C ARG A 28 16.32 -9.62 46.99
N GLU A 29 17.15 -8.96 46.18
CA GLU A 29 18.46 -8.42 46.61
C GLU A 29 18.86 -7.15 45.81
N THR A 30 19.76 -6.31 46.35
CA THR A 30 19.71 -4.84 46.08
C THR A 30 21.07 -4.09 46.22
N LEU A 31 21.13 -2.87 45.67
CA LEU A 31 22.13 -1.78 45.89
C LEU A 31 23.53 -1.95 45.22
N PRO A 32 24.37 -0.88 45.09
CA PRO A 32 24.15 0.56 45.37
C PRO A 32 24.45 1.51 44.18
N SER A 33 24.33 2.82 44.43
CA SER A 33 24.48 3.95 43.49
C SER A 33 25.84 4.67 43.51
N SER A 34 26.09 5.49 42.49
CA SER A 34 26.75 6.80 42.64
C SER A 34 26.09 7.82 41.68
N SER A 35 26.38 9.12 41.83
CA SER A 35 25.49 10.21 41.38
C SER A 35 26.21 11.39 40.70
N GLN A 36 25.43 12.15 39.91
CA GLN A 36 25.52 13.58 39.48
C GLN A 36 25.22 13.74 37.97
N GLU A 37 24.65 14.85 37.46
CA GLU A 37 23.60 15.77 37.95
C GLU A 37 23.16 16.67 36.74
N ASN A 38 22.02 17.35 36.85
CA ASN A 38 21.65 18.57 36.09
C ASN A 38 21.40 18.53 34.55
N THR A 39 20.14 18.23 34.22
CA THR A 39 19.18 19.11 33.50
C THR A 39 19.39 19.54 32.02
N PRO A 40 18.30 19.90 31.29
CA PRO A 40 18.18 19.55 29.86
C PRO A 40 18.18 20.74 28.89
N ARG A 41 18.25 20.44 27.59
CA ARG A 41 17.68 21.30 26.53
C ARG A 41 17.26 20.53 25.29
N SER A 42 16.09 20.89 24.76
CA SER A 42 15.56 20.37 23.50
C SER A 42 16.29 20.97 22.29
N LYS A 43 16.41 20.17 21.22
CA LYS A 43 16.55 20.67 19.85
C LYS A 43 15.73 19.79 18.90
N VAL A 44 14.65 20.36 18.38
CA VAL A 44 13.99 19.85 17.18
C VAL A 44 14.99 19.93 16.03
N PHE A 45 15.10 18.88 15.22
CA PHE A 45 15.90 18.88 13.99
C PHE A 45 15.00 18.59 12.79
N GLU A 46 14.74 19.64 12.01
CA GLU A 46 14.25 19.48 10.64
C GLU A 46 15.34 18.81 9.81
N ASN A 47 15.13 17.56 9.39
CA ASN A 47 16.02 16.89 8.44
C ASN A 47 15.32 16.75 7.08
N LYS A 48 15.63 17.70 6.18
CA LYS A 48 15.30 17.59 4.76
C LYS A 48 15.91 16.32 4.16
N VAL A 49 15.14 15.62 3.33
CA VAL A 49 15.59 14.43 2.60
C VAL A 49 16.60 14.82 1.51
N ASN A 50 17.89 14.77 1.84
CA ASN A 50 18.98 14.87 0.87
C ASN A 50 19.35 13.46 0.36
N SER A 51 18.93 13.14 -0.87
CA SER A 51 19.30 11.88 -1.54
C SER A 51 20.65 12.01 -2.26
N GLU A 52 21.75 11.88 -1.52
CA GLU A 52 23.09 11.90 -2.11
C GLU A 52 23.38 10.66 -2.98
N LYS A 53 24.00 10.89 -4.14
CA LYS A 53 24.25 9.87 -5.17
C LYS A 53 25.48 9.01 -4.84
N VAL A 54 25.28 7.88 -4.16
CA VAL A 54 26.30 6.82 -4.09
C VAL A 54 26.36 6.08 -5.43
N LYS A 55 27.42 6.33 -6.21
CA LYS A 55 27.74 5.52 -7.40
C LYS A 55 28.33 4.17 -6.96
N LEU A 56 27.57 3.10 -7.13
CA LEU A 56 28.08 1.72 -7.09
C LEU A 56 28.11 1.14 -8.50
N SER A 57 29.23 0.52 -8.87
CA SER A 57 29.47 -0.04 -10.20
C SER A 57 28.77 -1.39 -10.36
N LEU A 58 27.58 -1.39 -10.97
CA LEU A 58 26.94 -2.62 -11.41
C LEU A 58 27.74 -3.25 -12.57
N ARG A 59 27.94 -4.57 -12.51
CA ARG A 59 28.32 -5.35 -13.69
C ARG A 59 27.07 -5.52 -14.55
N ASN A 60 27.09 -4.96 -15.75
CA ASN A 60 25.96 -5.04 -16.69
C ASN A 60 25.64 -6.50 -17.04
N PHE A 61 24.39 -6.90 -16.87
CA PHE A 61 23.74 -7.84 -17.79
C PHE A 61 23.06 -7.04 -18.91
N PRO A 62 22.85 -7.61 -20.11
CA PRO A 62 22.30 -6.87 -21.26
C PRO A 62 20.88 -6.35 -20.97
N HIS A 63 20.61 -5.09 -21.33
CA HIS A 63 19.36 -4.40 -20.97
C HIS A 63 18.30 -4.45 -22.10
N ASN A 64 18.45 -5.38 -23.06
CA ASN A 64 17.88 -5.27 -24.41
C ASN A 64 16.54 -6.03 -24.65
N ASP A 65 16.02 -6.77 -23.67
CA ASP A 65 14.77 -7.55 -23.82
C ASP A 65 13.49 -6.69 -23.60
N TYR A 66 13.53 -5.37 -23.85
CA TYR A 66 12.56 -4.40 -23.29
C TYR A 66 11.90 -3.40 -24.27
N GLU A 67 12.18 -3.43 -25.59
CA GLU A 67 11.69 -2.39 -26.52
C GLU A 67 10.28 -2.62 -27.10
N ASP A 68 9.63 -3.77 -26.83
CA ASP A 68 8.53 -4.29 -27.67
C ASP A 68 7.15 -4.42 -26.94
N VAL A 69 6.95 -3.74 -25.80
CA VAL A 69 5.74 -3.92 -24.94
C VAL A 69 5.12 -2.61 -24.40
N PHE A 70 5.71 -1.44 -24.65
CA PHE A 70 5.22 -0.16 -24.09
C PHE A 70 5.28 1.02 -25.07
N GLU A 71 4.34 1.09 -26.01
CA GLU A 71 3.94 2.37 -26.60
C GLU A 71 3.04 3.15 -25.62
N GLU A 72 3.33 4.42 -25.35
CA GLU A 72 2.38 5.32 -24.69
C GLU A 72 1.42 5.93 -25.74
N PRO A 73 0.09 5.93 -25.52
CA PRO A 73 -0.85 6.59 -26.44
C PRO A 73 -0.67 8.10 -26.39
N SER A 74 -0.31 8.72 -27.52
CA SER A 74 -0.15 10.16 -27.64
C SER A 74 -1.49 10.88 -27.93
N GLU A 75 -2.21 11.25 -26.86
CA GLU A 75 -3.40 12.10 -26.97
C GLU A 75 -3.03 13.52 -27.43
N SER A 76 -3.11 13.77 -28.74
CA SER A 76 -2.93 15.09 -29.35
C SER A 76 -4.28 15.74 -29.63
N GLY A 77 -4.86 16.38 -28.61
CA GLY A 77 -6.05 17.21 -28.75
C GLY A 77 -5.78 18.43 -29.64
N SER A 78 -6.49 18.53 -30.76
CA SER A 78 -6.32 19.62 -31.74
C SER A 78 -7.12 20.87 -31.35
N ASP A 79 -6.48 22.05 -31.37
CA ASP A 79 -7.15 23.35 -31.23
C ASP A 79 -6.59 24.35 -32.29
N PRO A 80 -7.41 24.88 -33.23
CA PRO A 80 -6.89 25.61 -34.40
C PRO A 80 -7.09 27.13 -34.34
N SER A 81 -6.00 27.92 -34.32
CA SER A 81 -6.11 29.37 -34.59
C SER A 81 -4.86 30.05 -35.19
N MET A 82 -5.12 31.16 -35.87
CA MET A 82 -4.21 32.21 -36.41
C MET A 82 -3.23 31.87 -37.55
N TRP A 83 -3.29 32.72 -38.58
CA TRP A 83 -2.47 32.69 -39.81
C TRP A 83 -1.13 33.47 -39.63
N THR A 84 -0.10 33.20 -40.46
CA THR A 84 0.30 34.10 -41.58
C THR A 84 1.59 33.71 -42.34
N ALA A 85 1.62 34.06 -43.64
CA ALA A 85 2.76 34.54 -44.46
C ALA A 85 4.12 33.79 -44.57
N ARG A 86 4.19 32.90 -45.59
CA ARG A 86 5.21 32.84 -46.69
C ARG A 86 6.70 33.18 -46.45
N GLY A 87 7.61 32.27 -46.87
CA GLY A 87 8.91 32.66 -47.48
C GLY A 87 10.02 31.58 -47.55
N PRO A 88 10.31 30.96 -48.73
CA PRO A 88 11.37 29.95 -48.86
C PRO A 88 12.50 30.29 -49.88
N PHE A 89 13.75 29.96 -49.53
CA PHE A 89 14.92 29.83 -50.43
C PHE A 89 15.82 28.69 -49.90
N ARG A 90 16.18 27.68 -50.71
CA ARG A 90 17.49 27.45 -51.38
C ARG A 90 18.72 27.48 -50.43
N ARG A 91 19.69 26.55 -50.48
CA ARG A 91 20.09 25.63 -51.59
C ARG A 91 21.00 24.47 -51.10
N ASP A 92 21.31 23.54 -52.02
CA ASP A 92 22.52 22.68 -52.12
C ASP A 92 22.64 21.42 -51.21
N ARG A 93 23.20 20.27 -51.65
CA ARG A 93 23.47 19.72 -53.02
C ARG A 93 23.84 18.21 -52.95
N TRP A 94 23.75 17.50 -54.09
CA TRP A 94 24.17 16.10 -54.37
C TRP A 94 23.21 15.02 -53.78
N SER A 95 22.72 13.98 -54.47
CA SER A 95 23.09 13.14 -55.64
C SER A 95 24.20 12.11 -55.37
N SER A 96 24.06 10.81 -55.65
CA SER A 96 22.93 9.99 -56.17
C SER A 96 23.30 8.47 -56.04
N GLU A 97 22.61 7.43 -56.55
CA GLU A 97 21.49 7.25 -57.51
C GLU A 97 20.60 6.02 -57.09
N ASP A 98 20.37 5.01 -57.97
CA ASP A 98 19.83 3.64 -57.81
C ASP A 98 18.61 3.38 -56.85
N GLU A 99 17.37 3.17 -57.29
CA GLU A 99 16.76 2.11 -58.17
C GLU A 99 16.39 0.79 -57.46
N GLU A 100 15.17 0.69 -56.88
CA GLU A 100 14.07 -0.20 -57.30
C GLU A 100 12.88 -0.14 -56.31
N ALA A 101 11.68 -0.56 -56.73
CA ALA A 101 10.45 -0.41 -55.95
C ALA A 101 9.69 -1.73 -55.69
N ALA A 102 9.30 -1.96 -54.44
CA ALA A 102 8.39 -3.03 -54.02
C ALA A 102 7.25 -2.47 -53.15
N GLY A 103 6.07 -3.10 -53.23
CA GLY A 103 4.82 -2.60 -52.65
C GLY A 103 4.69 -2.72 -51.13
N PRO A 104 3.62 -2.13 -50.53
CA PRO A 104 3.44 -2.07 -49.09
C PRO A 104 3.14 -3.46 -48.48
N SER A 105 4.11 -4.02 -47.77
CA SER A 105 3.93 -5.22 -46.96
C SER A 105 3.08 -4.94 -45.73
N GLN A 106 1.98 -5.66 -45.55
CA GLN A 106 1.18 -5.62 -44.33
C GLN A 106 1.99 -6.16 -43.14
N ALA A 107 2.22 -5.32 -42.13
CA ALA A 107 2.84 -5.75 -40.88
C ALA A 107 1.82 -6.58 -40.06
N LEU A 108 1.98 -7.91 -40.08
CA LEU A 108 1.24 -8.83 -39.22
C LEU A 108 1.71 -8.68 -37.77
N SER A 109 0.83 -8.20 -36.88
CA SER A 109 1.11 -8.11 -35.44
C SER A 109 1.21 -9.52 -34.82
N PRO A 110 2.33 -9.88 -34.15
CA PRO A 110 2.50 -11.25 -33.62
C PRO A 110 1.66 -11.56 -32.38
N LEU A 111 0.95 -12.69 -32.43
CA LEU A 111 0.42 -13.53 -31.33
C LEU A 111 0.26 -12.89 -29.94
N LEU A 112 -0.96 -12.43 -29.64
CA LEU A 112 -1.49 -12.23 -28.26
C LEU A 112 -2.57 -13.28 -27.92
N SER A 113 -2.41 -14.52 -28.37
CA SER A 113 -3.50 -15.52 -28.45
C SER A 113 -3.75 -16.37 -27.19
N ASP A 114 -2.85 -16.39 -26.20
CA ASP A 114 -2.89 -17.37 -25.10
C ASP A 114 -3.43 -16.83 -23.76
N THR A 115 -3.55 -15.50 -23.58
CA THR A 115 -4.00 -14.90 -22.31
C THR A 115 -5.53 -14.91 -22.18
N ARG A 116 -6.06 -15.68 -21.23
CA ARG A 116 -7.49 -15.67 -20.90
C ARG A 116 -7.84 -14.42 -20.10
N LYS A 117 -8.91 -13.72 -20.46
CA LYS A 117 -9.44 -12.59 -19.69
C LYS A 117 -9.75 -13.02 -18.25
N ILE A 118 -9.12 -12.35 -17.28
CA ILE A 118 -9.18 -12.66 -15.84
C ILE A 118 -10.38 -11.96 -15.18
N VAL A 119 -10.72 -10.75 -15.63
CA VAL A 119 -11.81 -9.92 -15.10
C VAL A 119 -12.47 -9.11 -16.23
N SER A 120 -13.76 -8.81 -16.11
CA SER A 120 -14.48 -7.90 -17.03
C SER A 120 -14.68 -6.51 -16.43
N GLU A 121 -14.80 -5.47 -17.28
CA GLU A 121 -15.01 -4.10 -16.77
C GLU A 121 -16.33 -4.00 -16.01
N GLY A 122 -17.41 -4.58 -16.53
CA GLY A 122 -18.70 -4.65 -15.82
C GLY A 122 -18.65 -5.42 -14.49
N GLU A 123 -17.70 -6.34 -14.31
CA GLU A 123 -17.44 -6.98 -13.02
C GLU A 123 -16.68 -6.04 -12.07
N LEU A 124 -15.74 -5.23 -12.57
CA LEU A 124 -15.07 -4.19 -11.79
C LEU A 124 -16.06 -3.07 -11.39
N ASP A 125 -16.93 -2.64 -12.30
CA ASP A 125 -18.03 -1.69 -12.04
C ASP A 125 -18.95 -2.21 -10.93
N GLN A 126 -19.38 -3.48 -11.00
CA GLN A 126 -20.20 -4.12 -9.97
C GLN A 126 -19.49 -4.17 -8.61
N LEU A 127 -18.16 -4.38 -8.58
CA LEU A 127 -17.39 -4.44 -7.34
C LEU A 127 -17.10 -3.07 -6.74
N ALA A 128 -17.02 -2.03 -7.58
CA ALA A 128 -16.88 -0.64 -7.18
C ALA A 128 -18.16 -0.03 -6.61
N GLN A 129 -19.33 -0.62 -6.88
CA GLN A 129 -20.57 -0.32 -6.17
C GLN A 129 -20.51 -0.87 -4.73
N ILE A 130 -19.83 -0.13 -3.88
CA ILE A 130 -19.80 -0.33 -2.43
C ILE A 130 -21.19 -0.02 -1.89
N ARG A 131 -22.01 -1.07 -1.75
CA ARG A 131 -23.35 -1.00 -1.17
C ARG A 131 -23.41 -1.74 0.17
N PRO A 132 -24.12 -1.22 1.18
CA PRO A 132 -24.36 -1.97 2.40
C PRO A 132 -25.25 -3.21 2.17
N LEU A 133 -25.07 -4.23 3.01
CA LEU A 133 -25.78 -5.52 2.93
C LEU A 133 -27.28 -5.42 3.21
N ILE A 134 -27.67 -4.43 4.00
CA ILE A 134 -29.06 -4.02 4.25
C ILE A 134 -29.11 -2.53 3.91
N PHE A 135 -30.16 -2.06 3.24
CA PHE A 135 -30.29 -0.65 2.87
C PHE A 135 -31.71 -0.16 3.13
N ASN A 136 -31.99 0.11 4.40
CA ASN A 136 -33.25 0.62 4.89
C ASN A 136 -33.17 2.13 5.22
N PHE A 137 -34.32 2.75 5.51
CA PHE A 137 -34.41 4.20 5.77
C PHE A 137 -33.53 4.70 6.94
N HIS A 138 -33.31 3.90 7.97
CA HIS A 138 -32.42 4.23 9.08
C HIS A 138 -30.95 4.22 8.62
N GLU A 139 -30.56 3.26 7.77
CA GLU A 139 -29.20 3.17 7.20
C GLU A 139 -28.93 4.30 6.20
N GLN A 140 -29.91 4.64 5.33
CA GLN A 140 -29.86 5.84 4.50
C GLN A 140 -29.69 7.13 5.33
N THR A 141 -30.33 7.20 6.51
CA THR A 141 -30.21 8.36 7.43
C THR A 141 -28.81 8.40 8.07
N ALA A 142 -28.34 7.27 8.61
CA ALA A 142 -26.99 7.17 9.18
C ALA A 142 -25.88 7.47 8.15
N ILE A 143 -26.07 7.11 6.87
CA ILE A 143 -25.17 7.45 5.76
C ILE A 143 -25.21 8.94 5.43
N LYS A 144 -26.39 9.60 5.48
CA LYS A 144 -26.52 11.05 5.33
C LYS A 144 -25.83 11.81 6.47
N ASP A 145 -26.01 11.37 7.71
CA ASP A 145 -25.35 11.96 8.88
C ASP A 145 -23.83 11.75 8.83
N CYS A 146 -23.37 10.54 8.48
CA CYS A 146 -21.94 10.24 8.29
C CYS A 146 -21.31 11.09 7.18
N LEU A 147 -21.97 11.20 6.02
CA LEU A 147 -21.52 12.07 4.92
C LEU A 147 -21.39 13.52 5.40
N LYS A 148 -22.43 14.06 6.06
CA LYS A 148 -22.43 15.43 6.57
C LYS A 148 -21.28 15.68 7.55
N ILE A 149 -21.07 14.79 8.53
CA ILE A 149 -19.99 14.91 9.50
C ILE A 149 -18.61 14.93 8.81
N LEU A 150 -18.41 14.09 7.79
CA LEU A 150 -17.16 14.05 7.03
C LEU A 150 -17.00 15.28 6.12
N GLU A 151 -18.07 15.83 5.56
CA GLU A 151 -18.04 17.08 4.78
C GLU A 151 -17.72 18.30 5.66
N GLU A 152 -18.36 18.43 6.82
CA GLU A 152 -18.08 19.48 7.82
C GLU A 152 -16.61 19.41 8.29
N LYS A 153 -16.12 18.20 8.59
CA LYS A 153 -14.73 17.92 8.99
C LYS A 153 -13.70 18.17 7.90
N THR A 154 -14.09 18.07 6.62
CA THR A 154 -13.22 18.37 5.46
C THR A 154 -13.20 19.87 5.12
N ALA A 155 -14.30 20.59 5.41
CA ALA A 155 -14.36 22.05 5.28
C ALA A 155 -13.65 22.77 6.44
N ALA A 156 -13.65 22.17 7.63
CA ALA A 156 -12.83 22.61 8.77
C ALA A 156 -11.35 22.21 8.58
N TYR A 157 -10.45 22.86 9.33
CA TYR A 157 -9.01 22.49 9.37
C TYR A 157 -8.75 21.20 10.19
N ASP A 158 -9.76 20.38 10.42
CA ASP A 158 -9.74 19.30 11.41
C ASP A 158 -8.98 18.07 10.89
N ILE A 159 -9.11 17.74 9.60
CA ILE A 159 -8.27 16.70 8.95
C ILE A 159 -6.78 17.01 9.11
N MET A 160 -6.38 18.28 9.02
CA MET A 160 -4.99 18.68 9.24
C MET A 160 -4.57 18.54 10.70
N GLN A 161 -5.45 18.89 11.65
CA GLN A 161 -5.18 18.73 13.09
C GLN A 161 -5.03 17.26 13.48
N GLU A 162 -5.87 16.36 12.95
CA GLU A 162 -5.74 14.92 13.18
C GLU A 162 -4.44 14.35 12.60
N PHE A 163 -4.05 14.74 11.39
CA PHE A 163 -2.78 14.29 10.81
C PHE A 163 -1.58 14.72 11.66
N MET A 164 -1.56 15.98 12.13
CA MET A 164 -0.52 16.47 13.06
C MET A 164 -0.57 15.73 14.41
N ALA A 165 -1.75 15.42 14.95
CA ALA A 165 -1.88 14.63 16.18
C ALA A 165 -1.36 13.19 16.01
N LEU A 166 -1.56 12.58 14.84
CA LEU A 166 -0.99 11.28 14.47
C LEU A 166 0.54 11.33 14.26
N GLU A 167 1.13 12.48 13.97
CA GLU A 167 2.59 12.68 13.91
C GLU A 167 3.20 12.95 15.29
N LEU A 168 2.47 13.64 16.18
CA LEU A 168 2.89 13.92 17.57
C LEU A 168 2.74 12.72 18.52
N LYS A 169 2.04 11.66 18.11
CA LYS A 169 1.88 10.44 18.90
C LYS A 169 3.21 9.70 19.00
N ASN A 170 3.88 9.79 20.15
CA ASN A 170 5.07 8.98 20.45
C ASN A 170 4.70 7.49 20.46
N LEU A 171 5.37 6.69 19.62
CA LEU A 171 5.13 5.25 19.47
C LEU A 171 6.34 4.48 20.01
N PRO A 172 6.16 3.50 20.94
CA PRO A 172 7.26 2.92 21.72
C PRO A 172 8.04 1.81 20.98
N GLY A 173 7.90 1.68 19.66
CA GLY A 173 8.41 0.54 18.91
C GLY A 173 9.92 0.63 18.63
N GLU A 174 10.65 -0.42 19.02
CA GLU A 174 12.09 -0.56 18.77
C GLU A 174 12.40 -1.03 17.34
N PHE A 175 13.59 -0.71 16.84
CA PHE A 175 14.03 -0.98 15.45
C PHE A 175 15.36 -1.76 15.38
N ASN A 176 15.72 -2.54 16.40
CA ASN A 176 17.02 -3.20 16.51
C ASN A 176 17.31 -4.11 15.31
N SER A 177 16.36 -4.99 14.94
CA SER A 177 16.53 -5.93 13.82
C SER A 177 16.77 -5.21 12.49
N GLY A 178 16.14 -4.05 12.27
CA GLY A 178 16.37 -3.25 11.06
C GLY A 178 17.71 -2.50 11.06
N ASN A 179 18.22 -2.13 12.23
CA ASN A 179 19.47 -1.41 12.40
C ASN A 179 20.73 -2.30 12.47
N GLN A 180 20.58 -3.61 12.71
CA GLN A 180 21.67 -4.58 12.71
C GLN A 180 22.53 -4.47 11.43
N PRO A 181 23.88 -4.43 11.52
CA PRO A 181 24.74 -4.22 10.36
C PRO A 181 24.52 -5.19 9.19
N SER A 182 24.21 -6.46 9.47
CA SER A 182 23.87 -7.49 8.47
C SER A 182 22.61 -7.18 7.65
N ASN A 183 21.69 -6.39 8.20
CA ASN A 183 20.33 -6.22 7.69
C ASN A 183 20.16 -4.88 6.97
N ARG A 184 21.15 -3.97 7.05
CA ARG A 184 21.10 -2.62 6.44
C ARG A 184 20.94 -2.67 4.93
N GLU A 185 21.64 -3.59 4.26
CA GLU A 185 21.55 -3.79 2.80
C GLU A 185 20.27 -4.54 2.36
N LYS A 186 19.44 -5.00 3.32
CA LYS A 186 18.06 -5.45 3.06
C LYS A 186 17.04 -4.31 3.13
N ASN A 187 17.43 -3.07 3.49
CA ASN A 187 16.52 -1.92 3.60
C ASN A 187 16.68 -0.95 2.41
N ARG A 188 15.57 -0.63 1.74
CA ARG A 188 15.54 0.36 0.65
C ARG A 188 15.73 1.80 1.14
N TYR A 189 15.27 2.09 2.35
CA TYR A 189 15.36 3.37 3.03
C TYR A 189 15.87 3.13 4.46
N ARG A 190 16.83 3.93 4.92
CA ARG A 190 17.52 3.70 6.21
C ARG A 190 16.66 4.09 7.43
N ASP A 191 15.71 4.97 7.19
CA ASP A 191 14.79 5.60 8.12
C ASP A 191 13.43 4.89 8.21
N ILE A 192 13.12 3.99 7.27
CA ILE A 192 11.82 3.30 7.18
C ILE A 192 12.03 1.82 7.51
N LEU A 193 11.89 1.48 8.78
CA LEU A 193 12.15 0.16 9.36
C LEU A 193 10.88 -0.43 9.98
N PRO A 194 10.70 -1.77 10.02
CA PRO A 194 9.65 -2.41 10.80
C PRO A 194 10.02 -2.40 12.29
N TYR A 195 9.02 -2.33 13.18
CA TYR A 195 9.25 -2.52 14.61
C TYR A 195 9.61 -3.98 14.92
N ASP A 196 10.47 -4.22 15.91
CA ASP A 196 10.89 -5.57 16.32
C ASP A 196 9.71 -6.44 16.79
N SER A 197 8.69 -5.84 17.38
CA SER A 197 7.48 -6.50 17.88
C SER A 197 6.52 -6.97 16.78
N THR A 198 6.56 -6.36 15.59
CA THR A 198 5.61 -6.61 14.49
C THR A 198 6.27 -7.04 13.19
N ARG A 199 7.60 -7.07 13.11
CA ARG A 199 8.32 -7.50 11.90
C ARG A 199 7.91 -8.90 11.47
N VAL A 200 7.89 -9.15 10.17
CA VAL A 200 7.75 -10.52 9.65
C VAL A 200 9.09 -11.24 9.81
N PRO A 201 9.14 -12.40 10.51
CA PRO A 201 10.33 -13.24 10.57
C PRO A 201 10.37 -14.21 9.38
N LEU A 202 11.55 -14.46 8.81
CA LEU A 202 11.74 -15.50 7.79
C LEU A 202 12.30 -16.79 8.38
N GLY A 203 11.60 -17.90 8.13
CA GLY A 203 12.02 -19.26 8.45
C GLY A 203 12.31 -19.55 9.94
N LYS A 204 12.88 -20.73 10.18
CA LYS A 204 13.21 -21.22 11.53
C LYS A 204 14.26 -20.35 12.25
N SER A 205 15.11 -19.65 11.50
CA SER A 205 16.10 -18.68 12.01
C SER A 205 15.51 -17.32 12.37
N LYS A 206 14.24 -17.05 12.02
CA LYS A 206 13.58 -15.74 12.16
C LYS A 206 14.40 -14.59 11.53
N ASP A 207 14.97 -14.83 10.36
CA ASP A 207 15.77 -13.84 9.63
C ASP A 207 14.94 -12.60 9.25
N TYR A 208 15.61 -11.54 8.83
CA TYR A 208 15.03 -10.22 8.62
C TYR A 208 14.58 -10.00 7.16
N ILE A 209 13.37 -9.47 7.03
CA ILE A 209 12.88 -8.74 5.85
C ILE A 209 12.26 -7.42 6.33
N ASN A 210 12.31 -6.36 5.53
CA ASN A 210 11.65 -5.09 5.85
C ASN A 210 10.14 -5.20 5.55
N ALA A 211 9.43 -5.85 6.46
CA ALA A 211 8.00 -6.05 6.43
C ALA A 211 7.44 -6.05 7.87
N SER A 212 6.24 -5.51 8.05
CA SER A 212 5.49 -5.56 9.30
C SER A 212 4.16 -6.28 9.09
N TYR A 213 3.78 -7.15 10.02
CA TYR A 213 2.38 -7.51 10.21
C TYR A 213 1.58 -6.29 10.62
N ILE A 214 0.36 -6.16 10.10
CA ILE A 214 -0.60 -5.15 10.53
C ILE A 214 -1.98 -5.81 10.65
N ARG A 215 -2.57 -5.72 11.85
CA ARG A 215 -3.92 -6.14 12.20
C ARG A 215 -4.73 -4.90 12.53
N ILE A 216 -5.81 -4.64 11.80
CA ILE A 216 -6.71 -3.51 12.07
C ILE A 216 -8.04 -4.09 12.54
N VAL A 217 -8.48 -3.73 13.73
CA VAL A 217 -9.79 -4.12 14.26
C VAL A 217 -10.79 -2.99 13.98
N ASN A 218 -11.90 -3.33 13.33
CA ASN A 218 -13.05 -2.44 13.16
C ASN A 218 -14.35 -3.23 13.33
N CYS A 219 -15.25 -2.74 14.20
CA CYS A 219 -16.54 -3.39 14.52
C CYS A 219 -16.47 -4.90 14.83
N GLY A 220 -15.45 -5.31 15.59
CA GLY A 220 -15.28 -6.70 16.04
C GLY A 220 -14.58 -7.63 15.04
N GLU A 221 -14.29 -7.17 13.83
CA GLU A 221 -13.56 -7.93 12.82
C GLU A 221 -12.10 -7.48 12.73
N GLU A 222 -11.18 -8.43 12.54
CA GLU A 222 -9.76 -8.17 12.31
C GLU A 222 -9.40 -8.28 10.83
N TYR A 223 -8.78 -7.22 10.31
CA TYR A 223 -8.26 -7.13 8.95
C TYR A 223 -6.73 -7.31 8.99
N PHE A 224 -6.25 -8.45 8.50
CA PHE A 224 -4.84 -8.85 8.61
C PHE A 224 -4.06 -8.65 7.29
N TYR A 225 -2.92 -7.98 7.38
CA TYR A 225 -2.06 -7.57 6.27
C TYR A 225 -0.57 -7.77 6.60
N ILE A 226 0.26 -7.79 5.55
CA ILE A 226 1.69 -7.52 5.65
C ILE A 226 2.01 -6.25 4.87
N ALA A 227 2.51 -5.21 5.54
CA ALA A 227 3.01 -4.00 4.91
C ALA A 227 4.54 -4.10 4.73
N THR A 228 5.02 -4.10 3.48
CA THR A 228 6.44 -4.30 3.16
C THR A 228 6.97 -3.27 2.14
N GLN A 229 8.29 -3.09 2.09
CA GLN A 229 8.93 -2.30 1.04
C GLN A 229 8.81 -2.97 -0.34
N GLY A 230 8.99 -2.22 -1.42
CA GLY A 230 9.18 -2.78 -2.75
C GLY A 230 10.52 -3.52 -2.83
N PRO A 231 10.54 -4.83 -3.14
CA PRO A 231 11.76 -5.65 -3.07
C PRO A 231 13.00 -5.03 -3.73
N LEU A 232 14.14 -5.20 -3.07
CA LEU A 232 15.47 -4.98 -3.65
C LEU A 232 15.87 -6.23 -4.43
N LEU A 233 16.78 -6.11 -5.39
CA LEU A 233 17.33 -7.25 -6.14
C LEU A 233 17.90 -8.35 -5.21
N SER A 234 18.48 -7.94 -4.07
CA SER A 234 18.99 -8.82 -3.01
C SER A 234 17.92 -9.49 -2.15
N THR A 235 16.67 -9.03 -2.18
CA THR A 235 15.58 -9.49 -1.29
C THR A 235 14.38 -10.07 -2.06
N ILE A 236 14.56 -10.48 -3.31
CA ILE A 236 13.48 -11.09 -4.12
C ILE A 236 13.14 -12.50 -3.59
N ASP A 237 14.15 -13.30 -3.25
CA ASP A 237 13.97 -14.65 -2.70
C ASP A 237 13.35 -14.59 -1.29
N ASP A 238 13.88 -13.72 -0.42
CA ASP A 238 13.30 -13.34 0.88
C ASP A 238 11.81 -12.94 0.79
N PHE A 239 11.43 -12.16 -0.23
CA PHE A 239 10.04 -11.73 -0.42
C PHE A 239 9.12 -12.89 -0.79
N TRP A 240 9.55 -13.81 -1.65
CA TRP A 240 8.74 -14.99 -1.97
C TRP A 240 8.68 -16.01 -0.83
N GLN A 241 9.74 -16.12 -0.03
CA GLN A 241 9.70 -16.84 1.24
C GLN A 241 8.62 -16.26 2.17
N MET A 242 8.62 -14.93 2.33
CA MET A 242 7.62 -14.22 3.14
C MET A 242 6.18 -14.51 2.69
N VAL A 243 5.90 -14.49 1.37
CA VAL A 243 4.57 -14.75 0.80
C VAL A 243 4.12 -16.19 1.10
N LEU A 244 5.01 -17.17 0.93
CA LEU A 244 4.67 -18.60 1.09
C LEU A 244 4.58 -19.02 2.56
N GLU A 245 5.50 -18.59 3.42
CA GLU A 245 5.46 -18.89 4.86
C GLU A 245 4.22 -18.31 5.56
N ASN A 246 3.58 -17.28 4.97
CA ASN A 246 2.34 -16.69 5.44
C ASN A 246 1.07 -17.17 4.72
N ASN A 247 1.20 -18.08 3.74
CA ASN A 247 0.10 -18.56 2.89
C ASN A 247 -0.70 -17.42 2.21
N SER A 248 -0.02 -16.32 1.83
CA SER A 248 -0.63 -15.11 1.29
C SER A 248 -1.00 -15.26 -0.18
N ASN A 249 -2.30 -15.35 -0.51
CA ASN A 249 -2.74 -15.53 -1.90
C ASN A 249 -2.85 -14.24 -2.73
N VAL A 250 -2.75 -13.05 -2.11
CA VAL A 250 -2.86 -11.75 -2.78
C VAL A 250 -1.69 -10.82 -2.45
N ILE A 251 -1.13 -10.21 -3.50
CA ILE A 251 -0.13 -9.14 -3.43
C ILE A 251 -0.70 -7.87 -4.08
N ALA A 252 -0.92 -6.81 -3.29
CA ALA A 252 -1.33 -5.49 -3.74
C ALA A 252 -0.10 -4.57 -3.87
N MET A 253 0.38 -4.37 -5.10
CA MET A 253 1.52 -3.53 -5.46
C MET A 253 1.05 -2.15 -5.92
N ILE A 254 1.45 -1.10 -5.19
CA ILE A 254 0.93 0.27 -5.37
C ILE A 254 2.08 1.21 -5.76
N THR A 255 2.79 0.84 -6.83
CA THR A 255 3.93 1.59 -7.40
C THR A 255 4.27 1.05 -8.79
N ARG A 256 4.88 1.89 -9.63
CA ARG A 256 5.65 1.43 -10.80
C ARG A 256 7.05 1.01 -10.34
N GLU A 257 7.76 0.25 -11.16
CA GLU A 257 9.15 -0.15 -10.86
C GLU A 257 10.10 1.06 -10.86
N ILE A 258 9.88 1.99 -11.79
CA ILE A 258 10.63 3.24 -11.94
C ILE A 258 9.66 4.41 -11.95
N GLU A 259 9.95 5.45 -11.16
CA GLU A 259 9.17 6.69 -11.11
C GLU A 259 10.17 7.86 -11.05
N GLY A 260 10.11 8.79 -12.01
CA GLY A 260 11.05 9.91 -12.11
C GLY A 260 12.51 9.50 -12.36
N GLY A 261 12.75 8.35 -13.01
CA GLY A 261 14.08 7.77 -13.19
C GLY A 261 14.67 7.09 -11.94
N ILE A 262 13.91 7.04 -10.83
CA ILE A 262 14.33 6.39 -9.58
C ILE A 262 13.66 5.01 -9.49
N ILE A 263 14.45 3.96 -9.23
CA ILE A 263 13.93 2.60 -8.99
C ILE A 263 13.20 2.58 -7.64
N LYS A 264 11.87 2.39 -7.68
CA LYS A 264 10.97 2.26 -6.52
C LYS A 264 10.75 0.79 -6.14
N CYS A 265 10.76 -0.11 -7.11
CA CYS A 265 10.65 -1.55 -6.90
C CYS A 265 11.42 -2.27 -8.02
N TYR A 266 12.11 -3.37 -7.71
CA TYR A 266 12.55 -4.30 -8.76
C TYR A 266 11.37 -5.21 -9.15
N HIS A 267 11.27 -5.64 -10.42
CA HIS A 267 10.38 -6.74 -10.76
C HIS A 267 10.82 -8.00 -10.00
N TYR A 268 9.91 -8.55 -9.19
CA TYR A 268 10.09 -9.81 -8.47
C TYR A 268 9.34 -10.97 -9.16
N TRP A 269 8.99 -10.82 -10.44
CA TRP A 269 8.21 -11.77 -11.23
C TRP A 269 8.84 -12.04 -12.60
N PRO A 270 8.53 -13.19 -13.24
CA PRO A 270 8.94 -13.43 -14.63
C PRO A 270 8.16 -12.56 -15.62
N ILE A 271 8.85 -12.09 -16.65
CA ILE A 271 8.30 -11.22 -17.71
C ILE A 271 7.55 -12.06 -18.77
N SER A 272 7.82 -13.37 -18.86
CA SER A 272 7.29 -14.26 -19.91
C SER A 272 6.58 -15.48 -19.33
N LEU A 273 5.45 -15.85 -19.94
CA LEU A 273 4.74 -17.13 -19.70
C LEU A 273 5.64 -18.36 -19.95
N LYS A 274 6.71 -18.23 -20.75
CA LYS A 274 7.57 -19.34 -21.20
C LYS A 274 8.82 -19.57 -20.34
N LYS A 275 9.16 -18.67 -19.42
CA LYS A 275 10.39 -18.74 -18.60
C LYS A 275 10.06 -18.36 -17.14
N PRO A 276 10.19 -19.28 -16.16
CA PRO A 276 10.02 -18.92 -14.76
C PRO A 276 11.15 -18.00 -14.28
N LEU A 277 10.87 -17.26 -13.21
CA LEU A 277 11.90 -16.60 -12.42
C LEU A 277 12.51 -17.64 -11.49
N GLU A 278 13.73 -18.05 -11.79
CA GLU A 278 14.54 -18.98 -11.00
C GLU A 278 15.21 -18.22 -9.84
N LEU A 279 14.74 -18.46 -8.61
CA LEU A 279 15.31 -17.89 -7.38
C LEU A 279 16.14 -18.95 -6.64
N LYS A 280 16.64 -18.64 -5.44
CA LYS A 280 17.49 -19.59 -4.69
C LYS A 280 16.65 -20.77 -4.17
N HIS A 281 15.54 -20.49 -3.51
CA HIS A 281 14.67 -21.52 -2.94
C HIS A 281 13.35 -21.72 -3.72
N PHE A 282 13.01 -20.82 -4.64
CA PHE A 282 11.71 -20.83 -5.34
C PHE A 282 11.82 -20.82 -6.87
N ARG A 283 10.74 -21.23 -7.54
CA ARG A 283 10.44 -20.94 -8.95
C ARG A 283 9.12 -20.21 -9.04
N VAL A 284 9.09 -19.04 -9.66
CA VAL A 284 7.85 -18.29 -9.90
C VAL A 284 7.52 -18.41 -11.39
N PHE A 285 6.35 -18.97 -11.72
CA PHE A 285 5.81 -19.03 -13.07
C PHE A 285 4.71 -17.97 -13.22
N LEU A 286 4.65 -17.26 -14.34
CA LEU A 286 3.46 -16.48 -14.72
C LEU A 286 2.52 -17.39 -15.49
N GLU A 287 1.34 -17.66 -14.95
CA GLU A 287 0.33 -18.49 -15.61
C GLU A 287 -0.53 -17.67 -16.58
N ASN A 288 -0.88 -16.45 -16.17
CA ASN A 288 -1.76 -15.57 -16.93
C ASN A 288 -1.60 -14.10 -16.46
N TYR A 289 -1.92 -13.14 -17.33
CA TYR A 289 -1.97 -11.72 -16.96
C TYR A 289 -3.05 -10.97 -17.74
N GLN A 290 -3.49 -9.84 -17.18
CA GLN A 290 -4.38 -8.89 -17.84
C GLN A 290 -3.94 -7.47 -17.49
N ILE A 291 -3.68 -6.66 -18.51
CA ILE A 291 -3.43 -5.23 -18.38
C ILE A 291 -4.78 -4.51 -18.45
N LEU A 292 -5.05 -3.63 -17.49
CA LEU A 292 -6.17 -2.68 -17.47
C LEU A 292 -5.61 -1.25 -17.45
N GLN A 293 -6.46 -0.26 -17.69
CA GLN A 293 -6.07 1.15 -17.82
C GLN A 293 -5.32 1.72 -16.60
N TYR A 294 -5.65 1.26 -15.38
CA TYR A 294 -5.10 1.76 -14.11
C TYR A 294 -4.29 0.73 -13.32
N PHE A 295 -4.49 -0.57 -13.56
CA PHE A 295 -3.76 -1.64 -12.86
C PHE A 295 -3.55 -2.90 -13.73
N ILE A 296 -2.54 -3.69 -13.37
CA ILE A 296 -2.20 -4.95 -14.05
C ILE A 296 -2.49 -6.10 -13.08
N ILE A 297 -3.18 -7.13 -13.55
CA ILE A 297 -3.42 -8.37 -12.80
C ILE A 297 -2.44 -9.43 -13.33
N ARG A 298 -1.74 -10.12 -12.44
CA ARG A 298 -0.88 -11.28 -12.76
C ARG A 298 -1.25 -12.46 -11.86
N MET A 299 -1.35 -13.65 -12.46
CA MET A 299 -1.50 -14.92 -11.74
C MET A 299 -0.18 -15.66 -11.78
N PHE A 300 0.34 -15.98 -10.59
CA PHE A 300 1.59 -16.69 -10.42
C PHE A 300 1.37 -18.06 -9.78
N GLN A 301 2.15 -19.04 -10.24
CA GLN A 301 2.35 -20.29 -9.52
C GLN A 301 3.76 -20.31 -8.95
N VAL A 302 3.87 -20.43 -7.63
CA VAL A 302 5.15 -20.40 -6.91
C VAL A 302 5.47 -21.78 -6.35
N VAL A 303 6.54 -22.39 -6.85
CA VAL A 303 7.00 -23.72 -6.44
C VAL A 303 8.20 -23.59 -5.49
N GLU A 304 8.09 -24.15 -4.29
CA GLU A 304 9.21 -24.30 -3.37
C GLU A 304 10.11 -25.47 -3.83
N LYS A 305 11.41 -25.21 -4.04
CA LYS A 305 12.35 -26.19 -4.65
C LYS A 305 12.69 -27.38 -3.73
N SER A 306 12.55 -27.22 -2.42
CA SER A 306 12.82 -28.20 -1.37
C SER A 306 11.71 -29.26 -1.24
N THR A 307 10.45 -28.83 -1.33
CA THR A 307 9.27 -29.69 -1.09
C THR A 307 8.48 -30.02 -2.35
N GLY A 308 8.63 -29.22 -3.41
CA GLY A 308 7.76 -29.26 -4.60
C GLY A 308 6.37 -28.63 -4.39
N THR A 309 6.09 -28.09 -3.19
CA THR A 309 4.79 -27.49 -2.87
C THR A 309 4.56 -26.24 -3.72
N SER A 310 3.33 -26.09 -4.22
CA SER A 310 2.99 -25.18 -5.32
C SER A 310 1.82 -24.28 -4.90
N HIS A 311 2.03 -22.97 -4.87
CA HIS A 311 1.08 -21.99 -4.34
C HIS A 311 0.63 -21.00 -5.42
N SER A 312 -0.68 -20.77 -5.54
CA SER A 312 -1.26 -19.82 -6.49
C SER A 312 -1.41 -18.44 -5.86
N VAL A 313 -0.73 -17.43 -6.42
CA VAL A 313 -0.68 -16.07 -5.89
C VAL A 313 -1.12 -15.07 -6.96
N LYS A 314 -2.13 -14.24 -6.65
CA LYS A 314 -2.56 -13.15 -7.52
C LYS A 314 -1.90 -11.84 -7.12
N GLN A 315 -1.10 -11.26 -8.02
CA GLN A 315 -0.59 -9.90 -7.86
C GLN A 315 -1.51 -8.92 -8.61
N LEU A 316 -1.78 -7.78 -7.98
CA LEU A 316 -2.44 -6.63 -8.57
C LEU A 316 -1.49 -5.44 -8.47
N GLN A 317 -1.09 -4.85 -9.59
CA GLN A 317 -0.19 -3.71 -9.65
C GLN A 317 -0.93 -2.44 -10.09
N PHE A 318 -1.22 -1.52 -9.17
CA PHE A 318 -1.75 -0.20 -9.51
C PHE A 318 -0.64 0.70 -10.06
N THR A 319 -0.79 1.17 -11.30
CA THR A 319 0.30 1.84 -12.06
C THR A 319 0.11 3.35 -12.18
N LYS A 320 -1.11 3.86 -12.02
CA LYS A 320 -1.47 5.28 -12.23
C LYS A 320 -1.62 6.05 -10.91
N TRP A 321 -0.57 6.00 -10.09
CA TRP A 321 -0.42 6.81 -8.87
C TRP A 321 0.98 7.46 -8.87
N PRO A 322 1.10 8.79 -9.11
CA PRO A 322 2.37 9.50 -9.02
C PRO A 322 2.95 9.47 -7.60
N ASP A 323 4.28 9.46 -7.48
CA ASP A 323 4.91 9.45 -6.16
C ASP A 323 4.59 10.72 -5.36
N HIS A 324 4.45 10.58 -4.04
CA HIS A 324 3.96 11.61 -3.11
C HIS A 324 2.54 12.18 -3.35
N GLY A 325 1.91 11.94 -4.51
CA GLY A 325 0.56 12.40 -4.82
C GLY A 325 -0.57 11.44 -4.38
N THR A 326 -1.70 11.54 -5.06
CA THR A 326 -2.91 10.70 -4.92
C THR A 326 -3.16 9.88 -6.20
N PRO A 327 -4.05 8.85 -6.20
CA PRO A 327 -4.41 8.10 -7.41
C PRO A 327 -5.00 9.02 -8.50
N ALA A 328 -4.66 8.76 -9.78
CA ALA A 328 -5.16 9.56 -10.90
C ALA A 328 -6.66 9.41 -11.20
N SER A 329 -7.32 8.42 -10.58
CA SER A 329 -8.77 8.23 -10.61
C SER A 329 -9.19 7.52 -9.32
N ALA A 330 -10.08 8.17 -8.55
CA ALA A 330 -10.64 7.60 -7.32
C ALA A 330 -11.46 6.34 -7.63
N ASP A 331 -12.41 6.42 -8.59
CA ASP A 331 -13.19 5.26 -9.07
C ASP A 331 -12.33 4.06 -9.47
N SER A 332 -11.23 4.30 -10.19
CA SER A 332 -10.33 3.21 -10.60
C SER A 332 -9.53 2.62 -9.43
N PHE A 333 -9.26 3.42 -8.39
CA PHE A 333 -8.67 2.93 -7.15
C PHE A 333 -9.69 2.20 -6.26
N ILE A 334 -10.97 2.60 -6.29
CA ILE A 334 -12.10 1.83 -5.73
C ILE A 334 -12.16 0.44 -6.40
N LYS A 335 -12.21 0.39 -7.74
CA LYS A 335 -12.17 -0.87 -8.52
C LYS A 335 -11.01 -1.77 -8.11
N TYR A 336 -9.80 -1.19 -7.99
CA TYR A 336 -8.59 -1.89 -7.57
C TYR A 336 -8.68 -2.47 -6.15
N ILE A 337 -9.05 -1.68 -5.13
CA ILE A 337 -9.21 -2.15 -3.74
C ILE A 337 -10.26 -3.27 -3.69
N ARG A 338 -11.42 -3.05 -4.29
CA ARG A 338 -12.55 -3.98 -4.23
C ARG A 338 -12.26 -5.31 -4.92
N TYR A 339 -11.53 -5.29 -6.04
CA TYR A 339 -11.09 -6.50 -6.72
C TYR A 339 -9.91 -7.20 -6.01
N ALA A 340 -9.02 -6.46 -5.34
CA ALA A 340 -8.00 -7.04 -4.44
C ALA A 340 -8.64 -7.77 -3.25
N ARG A 341 -9.58 -7.11 -2.56
CA ARG A 341 -10.34 -7.66 -1.43
C ARG A 341 -11.21 -8.87 -1.84
N LYS A 342 -11.87 -8.83 -3.01
CA LYS A 342 -12.54 -10.01 -3.60
C LYS A 342 -11.60 -11.19 -3.84
N SER A 343 -10.35 -10.91 -4.23
CA SER A 343 -9.37 -11.94 -4.57
C SER A 343 -8.71 -12.59 -3.34
N HIS A 344 -8.88 -12.01 -2.15
CA HIS A 344 -8.24 -12.44 -0.92
C HIS A 344 -8.97 -13.63 -0.29
N LEU A 345 -8.25 -14.72 -0.06
CA LEU A 345 -8.79 -15.99 0.44
C LEU A 345 -7.96 -16.59 1.59
N THR A 346 -6.64 -16.42 1.58
CA THR A 346 -5.75 -17.05 2.58
C THR A 346 -4.59 -16.14 2.99
N GLY A 347 -4.15 -16.31 4.24
CA GLY A 347 -3.06 -15.56 4.84
C GLY A 347 -3.43 -14.11 5.16
N PRO A 348 -2.43 -13.27 5.49
CA PRO A 348 -2.53 -11.82 5.37
C PRO A 348 -2.44 -11.40 3.90
N MET A 349 -3.10 -10.30 3.53
CA MET A 349 -2.86 -9.66 2.23
C MET A 349 -1.51 -8.94 2.26
N VAL A 350 -0.61 -9.23 1.32
CA VAL A 350 0.67 -8.52 1.20
C VAL A 350 0.45 -7.22 0.44
N VAL A 351 0.77 -6.07 1.04
CA VAL A 351 0.56 -4.75 0.44
C VAL A 351 1.88 -3.97 0.46
N HIS A 352 2.30 -3.44 -0.69
CA HIS A 352 3.56 -2.72 -0.80
C HIS A 352 3.52 -1.57 -1.81
N CYS A 353 4.43 -0.62 -1.64
CA CYS A 353 4.76 0.40 -2.64
C CYS A 353 6.28 0.43 -2.82
N SER A 354 6.93 1.60 -2.80
CA SER A 354 8.38 1.70 -2.64
C SER A 354 8.82 1.43 -1.19
N ALA A 355 8.29 2.18 -0.23
CA ALA A 355 8.70 2.11 1.18
C ALA A 355 7.79 1.24 2.08
N GLY A 356 6.59 0.90 1.59
CA GLY A 356 5.62 0.13 2.35
C GLY A 356 4.91 0.90 3.46
N ILE A 357 4.78 2.23 3.34
CA ILE A 357 4.14 3.08 4.37
C ILE A 357 3.05 4.02 3.84
N GLY A 358 3.35 4.88 2.85
CA GLY A 358 2.42 5.92 2.39
C GLY A 358 1.24 5.37 1.59
N ARG A 359 1.45 5.12 0.30
CA ARG A 359 0.46 4.49 -0.61
C ARG A 359 -0.10 3.17 -0.07
N THR A 360 0.72 2.40 0.64
CA THR A 360 0.34 1.18 1.37
C THR A 360 -0.68 1.46 2.49
N GLY A 361 -0.44 2.45 3.35
CA GLY A 361 -1.37 2.81 4.43
C GLY A 361 -2.71 3.35 3.93
N VAL A 362 -2.72 4.11 2.84
CA VAL A 362 -3.97 4.57 2.22
C VAL A 362 -4.81 3.39 1.75
N PHE A 363 -4.21 2.38 1.10
CA PHE A 363 -4.92 1.16 0.72
C PHE A 363 -5.49 0.41 1.93
N LEU A 364 -4.68 0.16 2.96
CA LEU A 364 -5.14 -0.54 4.18
C LEU A 364 -6.29 0.21 4.85
N CYS A 365 -6.18 1.54 4.98
CA CYS A 365 -7.21 2.37 5.58
C CYS A 365 -8.53 2.29 4.81
N VAL A 366 -8.47 2.51 3.50
CA VAL A 366 -9.64 2.59 2.64
C VAL A 366 -10.31 1.23 2.44
N ASP A 367 -9.55 0.12 2.39
CA ASP A 367 -10.10 -1.25 2.36
C ASP A 367 -10.92 -1.58 3.63
N VAL A 368 -10.42 -1.20 4.82
CA VAL A 368 -11.17 -1.35 6.08
C VAL A 368 -12.44 -0.50 6.08
N VAL A 369 -12.35 0.78 5.67
CA VAL A 369 -13.53 1.66 5.61
C VAL A 369 -14.57 1.15 4.60
N PHE A 370 -14.15 0.67 3.43
CA PHE A 370 -15.07 0.09 2.44
C PHE A 370 -15.74 -1.19 2.95
N CYS A 371 -15.03 -2.00 3.73
CA CYS A 371 -15.64 -3.17 4.37
C CYS A 371 -16.61 -2.78 5.50
N ALA A 372 -16.33 -1.70 6.24
CA ALA A 372 -17.25 -1.15 7.25
C ALA A 372 -18.55 -0.63 6.59
N ILE A 373 -18.45 0.16 5.51
CA ILE A 373 -19.62 0.67 4.76
C ILE A 373 -20.48 -0.49 4.24
N VAL A 374 -19.89 -1.55 3.69
CA VAL A 374 -20.64 -2.74 3.24
C VAL A 374 -21.41 -3.41 4.40
N LYS A 375 -20.94 -3.30 5.64
CA LYS A 375 -21.51 -4.01 6.80
C LYS A 375 -22.41 -3.13 7.68
N ASN A 376 -22.76 -1.92 7.24
CA ASN A 376 -23.43 -0.89 8.06
C ASN A 376 -22.70 -0.63 9.40
N CYS A 377 -21.37 -0.74 9.36
CA CYS A 377 -20.49 -0.54 10.49
C CYS A 377 -19.93 0.88 10.51
N SER A 378 -19.76 1.45 11.69
CA SER A 378 -19.01 2.70 11.88
C SER A 378 -17.52 2.48 11.57
N PHE A 379 -16.83 3.58 11.28
CA PHE A 379 -15.39 3.61 11.04
C PHE A 379 -14.84 4.97 11.49
N ASN A 380 -13.56 5.02 11.86
CA ASN A 380 -12.83 6.26 12.07
C ASN A 380 -11.46 6.17 11.40
N ILE A 381 -11.21 7.04 10.42
CA ILE A 381 -9.94 7.09 9.67
C ILE A 381 -8.77 7.38 10.62
N MET A 382 -8.95 8.22 11.65
CA MET A 382 -7.89 8.52 12.61
C MET A 382 -7.50 7.28 13.42
N ASP A 383 -8.48 6.54 13.95
CA ASP A 383 -8.23 5.32 14.75
C ASP A 383 -7.63 4.20 13.88
N ILE A 384 -8.11 4.04 12.65
CA ILE A 384 -7.57 3.08 11.68
C ILE A 384 -6.10 3.41 11.35
N VAL A 385 -5.76 4.69 11.14
CA VAL A 385 -4.37 5.11 10.90
C VAL A 385 -3.51 5.02 12.17
N ALA A 386 -4.06 5.26 13.36
CA ALA A 386 -3.37 5.05 14.63
C ALA A 386 -2.99 3.56 14.83
N GLN A 387 -3.94 2.63 14.63
CA GLN A 387 -3.69 1.19 14.71
C GLN A 387 -2.62 0.74 13.71
N MET A 388 -2.61 1.29 12.49
CA MET A 388 -1.54 1.01 11.51
C MET A 388 -0.19 1.56 11.97
N ARG A 389 -0.14 2.82 12.43
CA ARG A 389 1.11 3.47 12.86
C ARG A 389 1.74 2.78 14.07
N GLU A 390 0.93 2.26 15.00
CA GLU A 390 1.37 1.42 16.13
C GLU A 390 2.09 0.12 15.71
N GLN A 391 1.84 -0.37 14.50
CA GLN A 391 2.42 -1.61 13.98
C GLN A 391 3.48 -1.40 12.90
N ARG A 392 3.49 -0.25 12.22
CA ARG A 392 4.56 0.19 11.31
C ARG A 392 4.63 1.71 11.29
N SER A 393 5.80 2.27 11.63
CA SER A 393 6.00 3.72 11.64
C SER A 393 5.67 4.37 10.28
N GLY A 394 5.09 5.58 10.31
CA GLY A 394 4.87 6.41 9.11
C GLY A 394 3.77 5.96 8.15
N MET A 395 2.92 4.99 8.53
CA MET A 395 1.77 4.56 7.73
C MET A 395 0.82 5.75 7.42
N VAL A 396 0.45 5.90 6.14
CA VAL A 396 -0.09 7.14 5.53
C VAL A 396 0.88 8.31 5.74
N GLN A 397 1.70 8.60 4.72
CA GLN A 397 2.96 9.33 4.90
C GLN A 397 2.82 10.86 4.77
N THR A 398 1.81 11.35 4.05
CA THR A 398 1.65 12.79 3.80
C THR A 398 0.22 13.25 4.08
N LYS A 399 0.04 14.56 4.30
CA LYS A 399 -1.27 15.17 4.52
C LYS A 399 -2.22 14.96 3.33
N GLU A 400 -1.69 14.95 2.10
CA GLU A 400 -2.45 14.69 0.87
C GLU A 400 -2.95 13.24 0.83
N GLN A 401 -2.13 12.30 1.29
CA GLN A 401 -2.52 10.89 1.41
C GLN A 401 -3.58 10.68 2.50
N TYR A 402 -3.50 11.41 3.61
CA TYR A 402 -4.51 11.35 4.67
C TYR A 402 -5.83 12.02 4.25
N HIS A 403 -5.77 13.19 3.60
CA HIS A 403 -6.94 13.87 3.03
C HIS A 403 -7.64 13.01 1.98
N PHE A 404 -6.87 12.32 1.12
CA PHE A 404 -7.44 11.42 0.12
C PHE A 404 -8.23 10.23 0.72
N CYS A 405 -7.87 9.76 1.92
CA CYS A 405 -8.70 8.77 2.64
C CYS A 405 -10.10 9.31 2.96
N TYR A 406 -10.25 10.62 3.18
CA TYR A 406 -11.56 11.27 3.33
C TYR A 406 -12.23 11.49 1.96
N ASP A 407 -11.52 12.04 0.98
CA ASP A 407 -12.07 12.33 -0.37
C ASP A 407 -12.74 11.11 -1.01
N ILE A 408 -12.06 9.95 -0.99
CA ILE A 408 -12.56 8.72 -1.61
C ILE A 408 -13.75 8.12 -0.86
N VAL A 409 -13.83 8.33 0.46
CA VAL A 409 -14.96 7.90 1.28
C VAL A 409 -16.16 8.81 1.06
N LEU A 410 -15.94 10.13 0.95
CA LEU A 410 -16.96 11.10 0.54
C LEU A 410 -17.50 10.77 -0.85
N GLU A 411 -16.65 10.39 -1.82
CA GLU A 411 -17.12 9.94 -3.14
C GLU A 411 -18.03 8.71 -3.05
N VAL A 412 -17.66 7.70 -2.26
CA VAL A 412 -18.47 6.49 -2.06
C VAL A 412 -19.81 6.79 -1.38
N LEU A 413 -19.81 7.61 -0.33
CA LEU A 413 -21.04 7.98 0.39
C LEU A 413 -21.97 8.85 -0.49
N ARG A 414 -21.41 9.76 -1.30
CA ARG A 414 -22.19 10.53 -2.30
C ARG A 414 -22.76 9.62 -3.39
N LYS A 415 -21.95 8.69 -3.94
CA LYS A 415 -22.42 7.68 -4.92
C LYS A 415 -23.58 6.85 -4.36
N LEU A 416 -23.53 6.48 -3.08
CA LEU A 416 -24.62 5.77 -2.40
C LEU A 416 -25.93 6.56 -2.36
N LEU A 417 -25.87 7.86 -2.04
CA LEU A 417 -27.06 8.72 -1.95
C LEU A 417 -27.60 9.21 -3.30
N THR A 418 -26.96 8.83 -4.40
CA THR A 418 -27.43 9.09 -5.78
C THR A 418 -27.93 7.83 -6.50
N LEU A 419 -28.13 6.73 -5.76
CA LEU A 419 -28.64 5.45 -6.27
C LEU A 419 -30.08 5.14 -5.80
N ASP A 420 -30.72 6.11 -5.13
CA ASP A 420 -32.16 6.20 -4.81
C ASP A 420 -32.83 7.28 -5.69
#